data_AF-A0A525K5Q0-F1
#
_entry.id   AF-A0A525K5Q0-F1
#
_cell.length_a   1.000
_cell.length_b   1.000
_cell.length_c   1.000
_cell.angle_alpha   90.00
_cell.angle_beta   90.00
_cell.angle_gamma   90.00
#
_symmetry.space_group_name_H-M   'P 1'
#
loop_
_entity.id
_entity.type
_entity.pdbx_description
1 polymer ?
#
loop_
_entity_poly.entity_id
_entity_poly.type
_entity_poly.pdbx_seq_one_letter_code
_entity_poly.pdbx_strand_id
1 'polypeptide(L)' 'EIVRMPLPQDDPKQRQPDISRAKDLLGWTPGVGLPDGLARTIGYFERLIAEGLVEKAMEPG' A
#
# COMPACT_ATOMS: atom_id res chain seq x y z
N GLU A 1 -10.63 -7.89 19.99
CA GLU A 1 -9.89 -7.04 20.94
C GLU A 1 -8.67 -6.46 20.21
N ILE A 2 -8.32 -5.18 20.40
CA ILE A 2 -7.20 -4.54 19.69
C ILE A 2 -5.97 -4.57 20.60
N VAL A 3 -4.92 -5.26 20.15
CA VAL A 3 -3.62 -5.27 20.83
C VAL A 3 -2.81 -4.05 20.38
N ARG A 4 -2.27 -3.27 21.33
CA ARG A 4 -1.39 -2.12 21.04
C ARG A 4 0.07 -2.50 21.27
N MET A 5 0.91 -2.30 20.26
CA MET A 5 2.36 -2.53 20.32
C MET A 5 3.10 -1.20 20.22
N PRO A 6 4.33 -1.09 20.80
CA PRO A 6 5.16 0.09 20.62
C PRO A 6 5.56 0.26 19.15
N LEU A 7 5.79 1.51 18.73
CA LEU A 7 6.33 1.81 17.40
C LEU A 7 7.74 1.21 17.27
N PRO A 8 8.08 0.52 16.16
CA PRO A 8 9.45 0.15 15.85
C PRO A 8 10.40 1.36 15.92
N GLN A 9 11.61 1.19 16.45
CA GLN A 9 12.56 2.32 16.59
C GLN A 9 12.92 2.98 15.26
N ASP A 10 12.95 2.21 14.17
CA ASP A 10 13.39 2.67 12.85
C ASP A 10 12.24 3.22 11.99
N ASP A 11 11.02 3.34 12.53
CA ASP A 11 9.89 3.83 11.77
C ASP A 11 9.84 5.37 11.74
N PRO A 12 10.02 5.98 10.56
CA PRO A 12 9.90 7.43 10.43
C PRO A 12 8.44 7.83 10.63
N LYS A 13 8.21 8.82 11.50
CA LYS A 13 6.87 9.33 11.83
C LYS A 13 6.16 9.99 10.64
N GLN A 14 6.90 10.43 9.62
CA GLN A 14 6.36 11.10 8.44
C GLN A 14 7.19 10.75 7.20
N ARG A 15 6.50 10.61 6.06
CA ARG A 15 7.12 10.46 4.74
C ARG A 15 6.42 11.39 3.76
N GLN A 16 7.18 12.25 3.10
CA GLN A 16 6.67 13.16 2.07
C GLN A 16 7.76 13.35 1.00
N PRO A 17 7.78 12.55 -0.07
CA PRO A 17 8.79 12.67 -1.11
C PRO A 17 8.59 13.96 -1.91
N ASP A 18 9.68 14.66 -2.20
CA ASP A 18 9.71 15.66 -3.26
C ASP A 18 9.76 14.94 -4.62
N ILE A 19 8.79 15.24 -5.49
CA ILE A 19 8.63 14.62 -6.81
C ILE A 19 9.04 15.54 -7.97
N SER A 20 9.60 16.72 -7.68
CA SER A 20 9.94 17.73 -8.70
C SER A 20 10.82 17.14 -9.82
N ARG A 21 11.83 16.35 -9.47
CA ARG A 21 12.72 15.71 -10.45
C ARG A 21 11.99 14.77 -11.42
N ALA A 22 11.02 13.99 -10.93
CA ALA A 22 10.25 13.08 -11.78
C ALA A 22 9.28 13.86 -12.68
N LYS A 23 8.71 14.95 -12.17
CA LYS A 23 7.86 15.85 -12.94
C LYS A 23 8.64 16.55 -14.04
N ASP A 24 9.81 17.09 -13.74
CA ASP A 24 10.60 17.91 -14.66
C ASP A 24 11.25 17.07 -15.77
N LEU A 25 11.77 15.90 -15.42
CA LEU A 25 12.50 15.05 -16.38
C LEU A 25 11.59 14.10 -17.15
N LEU A 26 10.49 13.65 -16.54
CA LEU A 26 9.65 12.58 -17.09
C LEU A 26 8.21 13.04 -17.37
N GLY A 27 7.84 14.27 -16.99
CA GLY A 27 6.44 14.70 -17.00
C GLY A 27 5.56 13.89 -16.05
N TRP A 28 6.16 13.18 -15.09
CA TRP A 28 5.44 12.20 -14.28
C TRP A 28 4.84 12.83 -13.02
N THR A 29 3.59 12.47 -12.75
CA THR A 29 2.89 12.75 -11.48
C THR A 29 2.00 11.55 -11.10
N PRO A 30 1.67 11.36 -9.81
CA PRO A 30 0.68 10.37 -9.41
C PRO A 30 -0.66 10.62 -10.10
N GLY A 31 -1.20 9.62 -10.79
CA GLY A 31 -2.46 9.70 -11.52
C GLY A 31 -3.67 9.10 -10.80
N VAL A 32 -3.47 8.51 -9.61
CA VAL A 32 -4.50 7.82 -8.84
C VAL A 32 -4.55 8.41 -7.43
N GLY A 33 -5.73 8.87 -7.01
CA GLY A 33 -5.95 9.37 -5.66
C GLY A 33 -5.97 8.25 -4.62
N LEU A 34 -5.75 8.59 -3.35
CA LEU A 34 -5.75 7.61 -2.26
C LEU A 34 -7.07 6.81 -2.17
N PRO A 35 -8.27 7.44 -2.21
CA PRO A 35 -9.52 6.68 -2.12
C PRO A 35 -9.68 5.67 -3.27
N ASP A 36 -9.33 6.08 -4.49
CA ASP A 36 -9.44 5.23 -5.68
C ASP A 36 -8.46 4.05 -5.62
N GLY A 37 -7.22 4.32 -5.18
CA GLY A 37 -6.21 3.29 -4.99
C GLY A 37 -6.62 2.27 -3.94
N LEU A 38 -7.18 2.73 -2.81
CA LEU A 38 -7.68 1.86 -1.75
C LEU A 38 -8.86 1.01 -2.23
N ALA A 39 -9.86 1.60 -2.89
CA ALA A 39 -11.01 0.86 -3.40
C ALA A 39 -10.61 -0.28 -4.37
N ARG A 40 -9.67 -0.01 -5.29
CA ARG A 40 -9.14 -1.03 -6.22
C ARG A 40 -8.40 -2.15 -5.49
N THR A 41 -7.60 -1.78 -4.48
CA THR A 41 -6.82 -2.74 -3.68
C THR A 41 -7.73 -3.62 -2.83
N ILE A 42 -8.76 -3.04 -2.21
CA ILE A 42 -9.76 -3.78 -1.44
C ILE A 42 -10.46 -4.78 -2.36
N GLY A 43 -11.00 -4.34 -3.51
CA GLY A 43 -11.67 -5.23 -4.45
C GLY A 43 -10.78 -6.34 -5.01
N TYR A 44 -9.46 -6.10 -5.14
CA TYR A 44 -8.51 -7.16 -5.48
C TYR A 44 -8.44 -8.23 -4.40
N PHE A 45 -8.28 -7.84 -3.13
CA PHE A 45 -8.22 -8.80 -2.02
C PHE A 45 -9.55 -9.50 -1.75
N GLU A 46 -10.68 -8.81 -1.89
CA GLU A 46 -12.01 -9.43 -1.79
C GLU A 46 -12.16 -10.59 -2.78
N ARG A 47 -11.71 -10.41 -4.03
CA ARG A 47 -11.69 -11.51 -5.02
C ARG A 47 -10.77 -12.65 -4.61
N LEU A 48 -9.54 -12.35 -4.19
CA LEU A 48 -8.60 -13.40 -3.76
C LEU A 48 -9.13 -14.21 -2.58
N ILE A 49 -9.79 -13.56 -1.62
CA ILE A 49 -10.40 -14.22 -0.46
C ILE A 49 -11.57 -15.09 -0.93
N ALA A 50 -12.44 -14.56 -1.79
CA ALA A 50 -13.57 -15.32 -2.34
C ALA A 50 -13.13 -16.56 -3.15
N GLU A 51 -11.96 -16.47 -3.80
CA GLU A 51 -11.36 -17.57 -4.58
C GLU A 51 -10.46 -18.50 -3.74
N GLY A 52 -10.28 -18.23 -2.44
CA GLY A 52 -9.42 -19.02 -1.55
C GLY A 52 -7.92 -18.93 -1.86
N LEU A 53 -7.49 -17.89 -2.57
CA LEU A 53 -6.12 -17.75 -3.06
C LEU A 53 -5.17 -17.04 -2.08
N VAL A 54 -5.69 -16.43 -1.01
CA VAL A 54 -4.87 -15.72 -0.02
C VAL A 54 -4.03 -16.67 0.83
N GLU A 55 -4.56 -17.85 1.17
CA GLU A 55 -3.83 -18.85 1.99
C GLU A 55 -2.60 -19.40 1.27
N LYS A 56 -2.66 -19.53 -0.06
CA LYS A 56 -1.57 -20.04 -0.90
C LYS A 56 -0.41 -19.06 -1.09
N ALA A 57 -0.64 -17.77 -0.89
CA ALA A 57 0.35 -16.70 -1.06
C ALA A 57 1.07 -16.31 0.24
N MET A 58 0.57 -16.77 1.39
CA MET A 58 1.15 -16.52 2.72
C MET A 58 1.85 -17.74 3.32
N GLU A 59 2.08 -18.81 2.54
CA GLU A 59 2.97 -19.88 3.00
C GLU A 59 4.41 -19.35 3.14
N PRO A 60 5.07 -19.59 4.28
CA PRO A 60 6.47 -19.25 4.44
C PRO A 60 7.30 -20.18 3.55
N GLY A 61 7.96 -19.60 2.54
CA GLY A 61 9.08 -20.24 1.85
C GLY A 61 10.32 -20.29 2.72
#